data_AF-A0A519SDZ4-F1
#
_entry.id   AF-A0A519SDZ4-F1
#
_cell.length_a   1.000
_cell.length_b   1.000
_cell.length_c   1.000
_cell.angle_alpha   90.00
_cell.angle_beta   90.00
_cell.angle_gamma   90.00
#
_symmetry.space_group_name_H-M   'P 1'
#
loop_
_entity.id
_entity.type
_entity.pdbx_description
1 polymer ?
#
loop_
_entity_poly.entity_id
_entity_poly.type
_entity_poly.pdbx_seq_one_letter_code
_entity_poly.pdbx_strand_id
1 'polypeptide(L)'
;MRFSLLSLTTSALSRAAQLAAGGLLLALPLRAQTQVHVADKLAPGVATQARHPAATVAVRVQVRDAAAFRQWAAQQTPALRVLPAAGAARILTLERVSAPQLAALAASPLVEFVDVPN
;
A
#
# COMPACT_ATOMS: atom_id res chain seq x y z
N MET A 1 36.51 18.77 42.91
CA MET A 1 35.43 18.28 42.02
C MET A 1 35.90 16.96 41.44
N ARG A 2 35.13 15.89 41.68
CA ARG A 2 35.55 14.48 41.60
C ARG A 2 35.42 13.96 40.17
N PHE A 3 36.52 13.45 39.61
CA PHE A 3 36.55 12.60 38.43
C PHE A 3 36.21 11.17 38.84
N SER A 4 35.07 10.65 38.42
CA SER A 4 34.77 9.21 38.49
C SER A 4 35.22 8.56 37.19
N LEU A 5 36.37 7.89 37.27
CA LEU A 5 36.65 6.68 36.51
C LEU A 5 35.60 5.61 36.90
N LEU A 6 35.26 4.72 35.96
CA LEU A 6 35.04 3.27 36.13
C LEU A 6 34.58 2.77 34.73
N SER A 7 35.42 2.01 34.02
CA SER A 7 35.28 0.55 33.83
C SER A 7 34.08 0.23 32.91
N LEU A 8 34.16 -0.52 31.81
CA LEU A 8 34.61 -1.90 31.64
C LEU A 8 34.92 -2.08 30.13
N THR A 9 36.18 -2.19 29.73
CA THR A 9 36.85 -3.45 29.34
C THR A 9 35.96 -4.69 29.16
N THR A 10 36.13 -5.31 27.99
CA THR A 10 36.15 -6.76 27.78
C THR A 10 34.86 -7.55 28.08
N SER A 11 34.17 -7.93 27.02
CA SER A 11 33.55 -9.25 26.95
C SER A 11 33.82 -9.85 25.58
N ALA A 12 34.98 -10.49 25.52
CA ALA A 12 35.30 -11.47 24.52
C ALA A 12 34.35 -12.69 24.64
N LEU A 13 34.20 -13.39 23.53
CA LEU A 13 34.15 -14.85 23.51
C LEU A 13 32.87 -15.52 24.06
N SER A 14 31.88 -15.69 23.19
CA SER A 14 30.81 -16.68 23.32
C SER A 14 30.12 -16.77 21.94
N ARG A 15 30.02 -17.90 21.24
CA ARG A 15 30.21 -19.31 21.54
C ARG A 15 30.56 -20.02 20.23
N ALA A 16 31.53 -20.92 20.35
CA ALA A 16 31.53 -22.28 19.81
C ALA A 16 30.60 -22.58 18.62
N ALA A 17 31.24 -22.95 17.51
CA ALA A 17 31.01 -24.20 16.79
C ALA A 17 29.65 -24.89 17.02
N GLN A 18 28.84 -24.95 15.98
CA GLN A 18 27.98 -26.10 15.76
C GLN A 18 27.80 -26.36 14.26
N LEU A 19 28.76 -27.11 13.74
CA LEU A 19 28.57 -27.98 12.58
C LEU A 19 27.58 -29.07 13.01
N ALA A 20 26.40 -29.08 12.39
CA ALA A 20 25.54 -30.25 12.39
C ALA A 20 24.93 -30.37 10.99
N ALA A 21 25.52 -31.25 10.20
CA ALA A 21 24.88 -31.84 9.05
C ALA A 21 23.64 -32.61 9.50
N GLY A 22 22.61 -32.64 8.65
CA GLY A 22 21.48 -33.57 8.76
C GLY A 22 20.16 -32.91 9.08
N GLY A 23 19.26 -32.88 8.10
CA GLY A 23 17.90 -32.40 8.33
C GLY A 23 17.15 -32.12 7.05
N LEU A 24 16.83 -33.19 6.33
CA LEU A 24 15.77 -33.23 5.32
C LEU A 24 14.48 -32.61 5.89
N LEU A 25 13.70 -31.97 5.01
CA LEU A 25 12.25 -31.70 5.09
C LEU A 25 11.82 -30.23 5.37
N LEU A 26 11.18 -29.70 4.32
CA LEU A 26 9.88 -29.01 4.35
C LEU A 26 9.81 -27.65 5.07
N ALA A 27 9.86 -26.57 4.29
CA ALA A 27 8.86 -25.50 4.39
C ALA A 27 9.02 -24.48 3.24
N LEU A 28 8.25 -24.65 2.18
CA LEU A 28 7.78 -23.48 1.42
C LEU A 28 6.99 -22.60 2.41
N PRO A 29 7.15 -21.28 2.34
CA PRO A 29 6.11 -20.56 1.63
C PRO A 29 6.74 -19.73 0.54
N LEU A 30 6.40 -20.13 -0.68
CA LEU A 30 6.37 -19.27 -1.84
C LEU A 30 5.59 -18.00 -1.44
N ARG A 31 6.30 -16.96 -0.99
CA ARG A 31 5.75 -15.61 -0.92
C ARG A 31 5.70 -15.05 -2.34
N ALA A 32 5.01 -15.77 -3.24
CA ALA A 32 4.33 -15.15 -4.36
C ALA A 32 3.18 -14.34 -3.73
N GLN A 33 3.54 -13.27 -3.01
CA GLN A 33 2.62 -12.20 -2.72
C GLN A 33 2.17 -11.74 -4.07
N THR A 34 0.91 -12.06 -4.36
CA THR A 34 0.18 -11.67 -5.53
C THR A 34 0.31 -10.16 -5.63
N GLN A 35 1.34 -9.70 -6.33
CA GLN A 35 1.44 -8.34 -6.81
C GLN A 35 0.35 -8.26 -7.87
N VAL A 36 -0.90 -8.15 -7.40
CA VAL A 36 -2.05 -7.79 -8.21
C VAL A 36 -1.58 -6.56 -8.93
N HIS A 37 -1.35 -6.72 -10.22
CA HIS A 37 -0.65 -5.77 -11.05
C HIS A 37 -1.41 -4.45 -10.89
N VAL A 38 -0.81 -3.49 -10.18
CA VAL A 38 -1.47 -2.24 -9.77
C VAL A 38 -2.05 -1.53 -11.00
N ALA A 39 -1.44 -1.73 -12.17
CA ALA A 39 -1.91 -1.19 -13.44
C ALA A 39 -3.16 -1.87 -14.02
N ASP A 40 -3.54 -3.09 -13.61
CA ASP A 40 -4.70 -3.83 -14.17
C ASP A 40 -6.04 -3.28 -13.66
N LYS A 41 -6.03 -2.64 -12.48
CA LYS A 41 -7.23 -2.05 -11.87
C LYS A 41 -7.60 -0.68 -12.47
N LEU A 42 -6.73 -0.09 -13.29
CA LEU A 42 -6.89 1.24 -13.84
C LEU A 42 -7.43 1.15 -15.27
N ALA A 43 -8.50 1.89 -15.57
CA ALA A 43 -8.93 2.06 -16.94
C ALA A 43 -7.84 2.78 -17.78
N PRO A 44 -7.71 2.49 -19.09
CA PRO A 44 -6.66 3.05 -19.94
C PRO A 44 -6.64 4.59 -19.98
N GLY A 45 -7.83 5.20 -19.95
CA GLY A 45 -7.97 6.67 -19.91
C GLY A 45 -7.39 7.27 -18.63
N VAL A 46 -7.62 6.61 -17.49
CA VAL A 46 -7.09 7.01 -16.18
C VAL A 46 -5.56 6.86 -16.16
N ALA A 47 -5.03 5.73 -16.63
CA ALA A 47 -3.59 5.48 -16.69
C ALA A 47 -2.85 6.50 -17.58
N THR A 48 -3.50 6.97 -18.65
CA THR A 48 -2.95 8.00 -19.54
C THR A 48 -2.90 9.36 -18.86
N GLN A 49 -3.94 9.75 -18.12
CA GLN A 49 -3.93 11.00 -17.34
C GLN A 49 -2.96 10.95 -16.14
N ALA A 50 -2.77 9.78 -15.53
CA ALA A 50 -1.81 9.58 -14.43
C ALA A 50 -0.36 9.88 -14.83
N ARG A 51 -0.03 9.83 -16.13
CA ARG A 51 1.29 10.20 -16.66
C ARG A 51 1.56 11.70 -16.61
N HIS A 52 0.54 12.53 -16.39
CA HIS A 52 0.68 13.97 -16.19
C HIS A 52 0.70 14.31 -14.69
N PRO A 53 1.86 14.59 -14.10
CA PRO A 53 2.00 14.77 -12.65
C PRO A 53 1.27 16.00 -12.09
N ALA A 54 0.98 17.00 -12.92
CA ALA A 54 0.26 18.21 -12.52
C ALA A 54 -1.27 18.12 -12.75
N ALA A 55 -1.76 17.04 -13.39
CA ALA A 55 -3.18 16.89 -13.66
C ALA A 55 -3.91 16.30 -12.45
N THR A 56 -5.05 16.90 -12.09
CA THR A 56 -6.01 16.29 -11.16
C THR A 56 -7.24 15.84 -11.92
N VAL A 57 -7.64 14.60 -11.72
CA VAL A 57 -8.74 13.97 -12.46
C VAL A 57 -9.87 13.55 -11.53
N ALA A 58 -11.09 13.65 -12.03
CA ALA A 58 -12.21 12.96 -11.38
C ALA A 58 -12.15 11.49 -11.80
N VAL A 59 -12.29 10.57 -10.84
CA VAL A 59 -12.33 9.12 -11.11
C VAL A 59 -13.47 8.48 -10.34
N ARG A 60 -14.04 7.43 -10.90
CA ARG A 60 -14.98 6.54 -10.24
C ARG A 60 -14.22 5.32 -9.77
N VAL A 61 -14.40 4.97 -8.51
CA VAL A 61 -13.75 3.81 -7.90
C VAL A 61 -14.82 2.84 -7.46
N GLN A 62 -14.72 1.62 -7.96
CA GLN A 62 -15.48 0.48 -7.45
C GLN A 62 -14.67 -0.19 -6.34
N VAL A 63 -15.32 -0.37 -5.20
CA VAL A 63 -14.69 -0.92 -4.00
C VAL A 63 -15.49 -2.12 -3.48
N ARG A 64 -14.78 -3.06 -2.85
CA ARG A 64 -15.41 -4.23 -2.20
C ARG A 64 -16.32 -3.81 -1.06
N ASP A 65 -15.84 -2.85 -0.26
CA ASP A 65 -16.52 -2.31 0.90
C ASP A 65 -16.32 -0.79 0.97
N ALA A 66 -17.41 -0.04 0.85
CA ALA A 66 -17.38 1.42 0.84
C ALA A 66 -17.06 2.03 2.22
N ALA A 67 -17.45 1.38 3.32
CA ALA A 67 -17.18 1.87 4.66
C ALA A 67 -15.69 1.71 5.00
N ALA A 68 -15.14 0.51 4.73
CA ALA A 68 -13.72 0.24 4.89
C ALA A 68 -12.85 1.15 4.00
N PHE A 69 -13.27 1.36 2.75
CA PHE A 69 -12.56 2.27 1.85
C PHE A 69 -12.58 3.71 2.35
N ARG A 70 -13.72 4.20 2.85
CA ARG A 70 -13.81 5.56 3.42
C ARG A 70 -12.89 5.75 4.61
N GLN A 71 -12.81 4.77 5.50
CA GLN A 71 -11.88 4.80 6.63
C GLN A 71 -10.42 4.79 6.17
N TRP A 72 -10.08 3.93 5.22
CA TRP A 72 -8.75 3.87 4.63
C TRP A 72 -8.38 5.18 3.92
N ALA A 73 -9.29 5.75 3.14
CA ALA A 73 -9.08 7.00 2.41
C ALA A 73 -8.84 8.18 3.37
N ALA A 74 -9.62 8.26 4.46
CA ALA A 74 -9.42 9.27 5.50
C ALA A 74 -8.03 9.18 6.16
N GLN A 75 -7.47 7.98 6.29
CA GLN A 75 -6.15 7.76 6.90
C GLN A 75 -4.98 7.98 5.93
N GLN A 76 -5.08 7.43 4.72
CA GLN A 76 -3.99 7.40 3.74
C GLN A 76 -3.97 8.62 2.82
N THR A 77 -5.14 9.19 2.53
CA THR A 77 -5.31 10.29 1.59
C THR A 77 -6.32 11.32 2.12
N PRO A 78 -6.01 12.02 3.23
CA PRO A 78 -6.94 12.93 3.91
C PRO A 78 -7.41 14.11 3.05
N ALA A 79 -6.65 14.48 2.00
CA ALA A 79 -7.03 15.52 1.05
C ALA A 79 -7.99 15.05 -0.06
N LEU A 80 -8.30 13.75 -0.12
CA LEU A 80 -9.13 13.15 -1.16
C LEU A 80 -10.62 13.39 -0.88
N ARG A 81 -11.32 14.03 -1.83
CA ARG A 81 -12.77 14.21 -1.71
C ARG A 81 -13.49 12.96 -2.22
N VAL A 82 -14.10 12.23 -1.28
CA VAL A 82 -14.85 11.00 -1.56
C VAL A 82 -16.35 11.29 -1.55
N LEU A 83 -16.95 11.37 -2.73
CA LEU A 83 -18.39 11.53 -2.92
C LEU A 83 -19.06 10.16 -3.14
N PRO A 84 -20.19 9.89 -2.48
CA PRO A 84 -20.98 8.70 -2.80
C PRO A 84 -21.55 8.82 -4.22
N ALA A 85 -21.51 7.75 -5.01
CA ALA A 85 -22.24 7.71 -6.28
C ALA A 85 -23.73 7.41 -6.02
N ALA A 86 -24.61 8.19 -6.62
CA ALA A 86 -26.06 7.97 -6.48
C ALA A 86 -26.44 6.59 -7.07
N GLY A 87 -27.11 5.76 -6.26
CA GLY A 87 -27.65 4.47 -6.70
C GLY A 87 -26.67 3.28 -6.68
N ALA A 88 -25.41 3.45 -6.26
CA ALA A 88 -24.44 2.37 -6.21
C ALA A 88 -23.64 2.35 -4.90
N ALA A 89 -24.01 1.46 -3.98
CA ALA A 89 -23.42 1.37 -2.63
C ALA A 89 -21.91 1.07 -2.62
N ARG A 90 -21.36 0.52 -3.72
CA ARG A 90 -19.96 0.13 -3.87
C ARG A 90 -19.18 1.00 -4.85
N ILE A 91 -19.80 2.05 -5.38
CA ILE A 91 -19.14 2.97 -6.30
C ILE A 91 -19.01 4.32 -5.61
N LEU A 92 -17.80 4.85 -5.63
CA LEU A 92 -17.46 6.14 -5.05
C LEU A 92 -16.88 7.01 -6.15
N THR A 93 -17.26 8.28 -6.15
CA THR A 93 -16.67 9.28 -7.04
C THR A 93 -15.61 10.03 -6.26
N LEU A 94 -14.40 10.04 -6.79
CA LEU A 94 -13.29 10.78 -6.24
C LEU A 94 -13.01 11.97 -7.13
N GLU A 95 -13.00 13.15 -6.54
CA GLU A 95 -12.71 14.38 -7.27
C GLU A 95 -11.27 14.84 -7.02
N ARG A 96 -10.68 15.46 -8.05
CA ARG A 96 -9.36 16.07 -8.00
C ARG A 96 -8.25 15.11 -7.53
N VAL A 97 -8.29 13.88 -8.03
CA VAL A 97 -7.28 12.85 -7.73
C VAL A 97 -6.00 13.14 -8.50
N SER A 98 -4.90 13.24 -7.79
CA SER A 98 -3.56 13.40 -8.37
C SER A 98 -2.92 12.05 -8.73
N ALA A 99 -1.91 12.07 -9.60
CA ALA A 99 -1.15 10.86 -9.98
C ALA A 99 -0.65 10.00 -8.78
N PRO A 100 -0.03 10.57 -7.72
CA PRO A 100 0.40 9.76 -6.57
C PRO A 100 -0.77 9.17 -5.78
N GLN A 101 -1.89 9.89 -5.66
CA GLN A 101 -3.10 9.37 -5.02
C GLN A 101 -3.71 8.24 -5.84
N LEU A 102 -3.67 8.35 -7.17
CA LEU A 102 -4.16 7.32 -8.07
C LEU A 102 -3.35 6.02 -7.94
N ALA A 103 -2.03 6.13 -7.83
CA ALA A 103 -1.16 4.98 -7.55
C ALA A 103 -1.50 4.33 -6.20
N ALA A 104 -1.76 5.13 -5.16
CA ALA A 104 -2.18 4.62 -3.85
C ALA A 104 -3.55 3.91 -3.90
N LEU A 105 -4.50 4.43 -4.68
CA LEU A 105 -5.80 3.78 -4.91
C LEU A 105 -5.65 2.44 -5.61
N ALA A 106 -4.85 2.39 -6.66
CA ALA A 106 -4.59 1.17 -7.41
C ALA A 106 -3.85 0.10 -6.57
N ALA A 107 -3.00 0.53 -5.64
CA ALA A 107 -2.34 -0.36 -4.68
C ALA A 107 -3.27 -0.87 -3.56
N SER A 108 -4.44 -0.26 -3.36
CA SER A 108 -5.36 -0.65 -2.30
C SER A 108 -6.04 -1.99 -2.59
N PRO A 109 -6.09 -2.93 -1.63
CA PRO A 109 -6.81 -4.19 -1.78
C PRO A 109 -8.34 -4.02 -1.76
N LEU A 110 -8.82 -2.87 -1.28
CA LEU A 110 -10.25 -2.54 -1.22
C LEU A 110 -10.79 -2.10 -2.58
N VAL A 111 -9.92 -1.60 -3.45
CA VAL A 111 -10.25 -1.12 -4.80
C VAL A 111 -10.26 -2.30 -5.76
N GLU A 112 -11.36 -2.45 -6.49
CA GLU A 112 -11.50 -3.45 -7.55
C GLU A 112 -11.24 -2.84 -8.92
N PHE A 113 -11.78 -1.64 -9.17
CA PHE A 113 -11.68 -0.97 -10.47
C PHE A 113 -11.70 0.55 -10.32
N VAL A 114 -10.96 1.24 -11.18
CA VAL A 114 -10.89 2.71 -11.26
C VAL A 114 -11.13 3.15 -12.70
N ASP A 115 -12.12 4.02 -12.90
CA ASP A 115 -12.58 4.48 -14.21
C ASP A 115 -12.75 6.01 -14.25
N VAL A 116 -12.94 6.59 -15.45
CA VAL A 116 -13.21 8.02 -15.62
C VAL A 116 -14.74 8.23 -15.66
N PRO A 117 -15.32 9.13 -14.86
CA PRO A 117 -16.73 9.51 -15.03
C PRO A 117 -16.94 10.11 -16.43
N ASN A 118 -17.92 9.57 -17.16
CA ASN A 118 -18.30 9.97 -18.52
C ASN A 118 -19.13 11.26 -18.52
#